data_AF-A0A4R8FK63-F1
#
_entry.id   AF-A0A4R8FK63-F1
#
_cell.length_a   1.000
_cell.length_b   1.000
_cell.length_c   1.000
_cell.angle_alpha   90.00
_cell.angle_beta   90.00
_cell.angle_gamma   90.00
#
_symmetry.space_group_name_H-M   'P 1'
#
loop_
_entity.id
_entity.type
_entity.pdbx_description
1 polymer ?
#
loop_
_entity_poly.entity_id
_entity_poly.type
_entity_poly.pdbx_seq_one_letter_code
_entity_poly.pdbx_strand_id
1 'polypeptide(L)'
;MEHTTGRCPFAAQRETRSGAHPLHLRRSILNREVLRPVLRQLGLETMPDDPHVTLAHSTAPVDWGLKVFEPDPHRIAITPQRPRFERTPAGGVDLVFGAPELETRWRELTGAGAVWDLPPFVPRVALGPCPADLPAICFFAGPVLFGPEWRATPDCLGAEAPHHPVSA
;
A
#
# COMPACT_ATOMS: atom_id res chain seq x y z
N MET A 1 -7.43 -26.95 10.56
CA MET A 1 -7.59 -25.52 10.91
C MET A 1 -6.27 -25.07 11.51
N GLU A 2 -5.29 -24.79 10.66
CA GLU A 2 -3.98 -24.30 11.11
C GLU A 2 -4.06 -22.79 11.24
N HIS A 3 -3.97 -22.33 12.48
CA HIS A 3 -3.74 -20.93 12.80
C HIS A 3 -2.32 -20.59 12.36
N THR A 4 -2.16 -20.10 11.12
CA THR A 4 -0.93 -19.42 10.72
C THR A 4 -0.78 -18.22 11.64
N THR A 5 0.11 -18.35 12.61
CA THR A 5 0.55 -17.31 13.54
C THR A 5 0.73 -16.01 12.79
N GLY A 6 -0.16 -15.04 13.05
CA GLY A 6 -0.10 -13.69 12.51
C GLY A 6 1.23 -13.06 12.83
N ARG A 7 2.16 -13.14 11.88
CA ARG A 7 3.43 -12.40 11.94
C ARG A 7 3.04 -10.95 11.77
N CYS A 8 3.06 -10.20 12.87
CA CYS A 8 2.81 -8.76 12.83
C CYS A 8 3.72 -8.17 11.75
N PRO A 9 3.19 -7.51 10.69
CA PRO A 9 4.02 -6.99 9.61
C PRO A 9 5.08 -6.02 10.14
N PHE A 10 4.82 -5.38 11.29
CA PHE A 10 5.74 -4.49 12.00
C PHE A 10 6.88 -5.21 12.75
N ALA A 11 6.77 -6.50 13.09
CA ALA A 11 7.75 -7.20 13.93
C ALA A 11 9.00 -7.68 13.17
N ALA A 12 9.00 -7.61 11.83
CA ALA A 12 10.10 -8.10 10.98
C ALA A 12 11.20 -7.07 10.70
N GLN A 13 11.12 -5.83 11.19
CA GLN A 13 12.08 -4.75 10.90
C GLN A 13 13.47 -4.88 11.58
N ARG A 14 13.94 -6.10 11.86
CA ARG A 14 15.18 -6.28 12.62
C ARG A 14 16.40 -6.10 11.69
N GLU A 15 17.16 -5.04 11.97
CA GLU A 15 18.60 -4.86 11.73
C GLU A 15 19.07 -4.04 10.50
N THR A 16 18.32 -3.90 9.41
CA THR A 16 18.78 -3.05 8.27
C THR A 16 18.34 -1.58 8.41
N ARG A 17 19.19 -0.73 8.99
CA ARG A 17 18.90 0.70 9.21
C ARG A 17 19.58 1.67 8.23
N SER A 18 20.62 1.26 7.52
CA SER A 18 21.46 2.12 6.69
C SER A 18 22.02 1.40 5.47
N GLY A 19 22.53 2.17 4.51
CA GLY A 19 23.11 1.65 3.26
C GLY A 19 22.15 1.75 2.08
N ALA A 20 22.64 1.39 0.89
CA ALA A 20 21.87 1.46 -0.34
C ALA A 20 21.00 0.21 -0.53
N HIS A 21 19.67 0.36 -0.45
CA HIS A 21 18.72 -0.75 -0.58
C HIS A 21 17.50 -0.36 -1.41
N PRO A 22 16.84 -1.31 -2.09
CA PRO A 22 15.53 -1.05 -2.72
C PRO A 22 14.53 -0.48 -1.71
N LEU A 23 13.57 0.31 -2.19
CA LEU A 23 12.58 0.96 -1.33
C LEU A 23 11.19 0.43 -1.64
N HIS A 24 10.55 -0.20 -0.66
CA HIS A 24 9.12 -0.43 -0.67
C HIS A 24 8.52 0.14 0.60
N LEU A 25 7.72 1.21 0.47
CA LEU A 25 7.16 1.97 1.58
C LEU A 25 5.64 2.05 1.42
N ARG A 26 4.91 1.76 2.50
CA ARG A 26 3.44 1.77 2.49
C ARG A 26 2.86 2.25 3.81
N ARG A 27 1.56 2.60 3.80
CA ARG A 27 0.76 2.87 5.00
C ARG A 27 -0.52 2.03 4.97
N SER A 28 -0.71 1.20 5.99
CA SER A 28 -1.94 0.41 6.16
C SER A 28 -3.09 1.27 6.67
N ILE A 29 -4.31 0.94 6.24
CA ILE A 29 -5.55 1.54 6.73
C ILE A 29 -5.92 0.87 8.06
N LEU A 30 -5.98 1.65 9.13
CA LEU A 30 -6.30 1.17 10.47
C LEU A 30 -7.80 1.01 10.69
N ASN A 31 -8.60 1.93 10.16
CA ASN A 31 -10.06 1.91 10.29
C ASN A 31 -10.74 1.16 9.13
N ARG A 32 -10.33 -0.09 8.87
CA ARG A 32 -10.73 -0.90 7.69
C ARG A 32 -12.23 -0.87 7.36
N GLU A 33 -13.10 -0.80 8.37
CA GLU A 33 -14.55 -0.74 8.19
C GLU A 33 -15.04 0.45 7.35
N VAL A 34 -14.26 1.53 7.20
CA VAL A 34 -14.60 2.63 6.26
C VAL A 34 -14.64 2.18 4.79
N LEU A 35 -13.97 1.07 4.47
CA LEU A 35 -14.01 0.48 3.13
C LEU A 35 -15.26 -0.39 2.91
N ARG A 36 -15.99 -0.79 3.96
CA ARG A 36 -17.15 -1.69 3.81
C ARG A 36 -18.24 -1.11 2.90
N PRO A 37 -18.64 0.18 3.00
CA PRO A 37 -19.58 0.78 2.04
C PRO A 37 -19.03 0.82 0.61
N VAL A 38 -17.71 0.94 0.45
CA VAL A 38 -17.03 0.96 -0.85
C VAL A 38 -17.05 -0.43 -1.49
N LEU A 39 -16.70 -1.47 -0.72
CA LEU A 39 -16.74 -2.85 -1.16
C LEU A 39 -18.17 -3.28 -1.58
N ARG A 40 -19.18 -2.85 -0.82
CA ARG A 40 -20.59 -3.10 -1.17
C ARG A 40 -21.00 -2.50 -2.51
N GLN A 41 -20.47 -1.34 -2.90
CA GLN A 41 -20.75 -0.75 -4.22
C GLN A 41 -20.20 -1.61 -5.37
N LEU A 42 -19.12 -2.35 -5.10
CA LEU A 42 -18.47 -3.24 -6.08
C LEU A 42 -19.02 -4.68 -6.03
N GLY A 43 -19.94 -4.98 -5.11
CA GLY A 43 -20.39 -6.35 -4.86
C GLY A 43 -19.32 -7.24 -4.24
N LEU A 44 -18.30 -6.66 -3.60
CA LEU A 44 -17.24 -7.39 -2.90
C LEU A 44 -17.65 -7.64 -1.44
N GLU A 45 -17.62 -8.90 -1.03
CA GLU A 45 -17.96 -9.30 0.34
C GLU A 45 -16.72 -9.37 1.25
N THR A 46 -15.58 -9.71 0.66
CA THR A 46 -14.32 -9.94 1.38
C THR A 46 -13.54 -8.64 1.52
N MET A 47 -13.19 -8.30 2.76
CA MET A 47 -12.24 -7.22 3.06
C MET A 47 -10.82 -7.68 2.69
N PRO A 48 -10.02 -6.88 1.96
CA PRO A 48 -8.60 -7.19 1.74
C PRO A 48 -7.88 -7.39 3.06
N ASP A 49 -6.95 -8.35 3.16
CA ASP A 49 -6.27 -8.70 4.41
C ASP A 49 -5.50 -7.52 5.02
N ASP A 50 -4.74 -6.79 4.18
CA ASP A 50 -3.99 -5.60 4.54
C ASP A 50 -4.27 -4.48 3.52
N PRO A 51 -5.37 -3.73 3.65
CA PRO A 51 -5.66 -2.61 2.77
C PRO A 51 -4.69 -1.47 3.07
N HIS A 52 -3.89 -1.07 2.09
CA HIS A 52 -2.83 -0.08 2.27
C HIS A 52 -2.67 0.79 1.01
N VAL A 53 -1.95 1.91 1.16
CA VAL A 53 -1.41 2.69 0.05
C VAL A 53 0.10 2.46 -0.01
N THR A 54 0.61 2.11 -1.18
CA THR A 54 2.04 2.10 -1.46
C THR A 54 2.49 3.53 -1.80
N LEU A 55 3.42 4.07 -1.00
CA LEU A 55 4.00 5.41 -1.16
C LEU A 55 5.25 5.42 -2.02
N ALA A 56 5.99 4.32 -2.07
CA ALA A 56 7.14 4.18 -2.96
C ALA A 56 7.40 2.71 -3.28
N HIS A 57 7.84 2.47 -4.52
CA HIS A 57 8.35 1.20 -4.98
C HIS A 57 9.52 1.46 -5.95
N SER A 58 10.73 1.54 -5.38
CA SER A 58 11.98 1.72 -6.13
C SER A 58 12.76 0.42 -6.08
N THR A 59 12.97 -0.19 -7.25
CA THR A 59 13.89 -1.32 -7.41
C THR A 59 15.34 -0.85 -7.40
N ALA A 60 15.60 0.37 -7.86
CA ALA A 60 16.88 1.03 -7.71
C ALA A 60 17.18 1.30 -6.22
N PRO A 61 18.37 0.92 -5.73
CA PRO A 61 18.76 1.17 -4.34
C PRO A 61 18.81 2.66 -4.01
N VAL A 62 18.29 3.04 -2.84
CA VAL A 62 18.40 4.39 -2.26
C VAL A 62 19.15 4.33 -0.93
N ASP A 63 19.81 5.41 -0.53
CA ASP A 63 20.53 5.47 0.74
C ASP A 63 19.56 5.58 1.92
N TRP A 64 19.32 4.46 2.60
CA TRP A 64 18.44 4.39 3.77
C TRP A 64 18.94 5.19 4.98
N GLY A 65 20.19 5.66 4.98
CA GLY A 65 20.72 6.56 6.01
C GLY A 65 20.19 8.00 5.92
N LEU A 66 19.57 8.38 4.80
CA LEU A 66 18.95 9.70 4.66
C LEU A 66 17.61 9.76 5.40
N LYS A 67 17.41 10.86 6.15
CA LYS A 67 16.21 11.10 6.96
C LYS A 67 14.89 10.98 6.17
N VAL A 68 14.90 11.38 4.90
CA VAL A 68 13.73 11.30 4.01
C VAL A 68 13.21 9.89 3.81
N PHE A 69 14.10 8.88 3.83
CA PHE A 69 13.75 7.48 3.64
C PHE A 69 13.43 6.75 4.95
N GLU A 70 13.60 7.41 6.11
CA GLU A 70 13.12 6.87 7.38
C GLU A 70 11.59 6.79 7.36
N PRO A 71 10.99 5.66 7.79
CA PRO A 71 9.54 5.55 7.89
C PRO A 71 8.99 6.52 8.93
N ASP A 72 7.96 7.27 8.57
CA ASP A 72 7.22 8.12 9.50
C ASP A 72 6.48 7.25 10.55
N PRO A 73 6.76 7.42 11.86
CA PRO A 73 6.13 6.63 12.92
C PRO A 73 4.70 7.08 13.25
N HIS A 74 4.21 8.18 12.67
CA HIS A 74 2.93 8.78 13.05
C HIS A 74 1.76 8.28 12.20
N ARG A 75 0.59 8.22 12.85
CA ARG A 75 -0.69 7.99 12.18
C ARG A 75 -1.18 9.30 11.57
N ILE A 76 -1.88 9.20 10.45
CA ILE A 76 -2.48 10.36 9.79
C ILE A 76 -3.93 10.04 9.41
N ALA A 77 -4.81 11.02 9.59
CA ALA A 77 -6.19 10.95 9.14
C ALA A 77 -6.34 11.81 7.88
N ILE A 78 -6.82 11.22 6.79
CA ILE A 78 -6.93 11.87 5.48
C ILE A 78 -8.38 11.77 5.00
N THR A 79 -8.93 12.88 4.52
CA THR A 79 -10.21 12.88 3.80
C THR A 79 -9.93 12.66 2.31
N PRO A 80 -10.35 11.52 1.72
CA PRO A 80 -10.09 11.25 0.31
C PRO A 80 -10.77 12.28 -0.61
N GLN A 81 -10.04 12.79 -1.61
CA GLN A 81 -10.58 13.70 -2.62
C GLN A 81 -10.92 12.93 -3.90
N ARG A 82 -12.09 13.22 -4.49
CA ARG A 82 -12.52 12.62 -5.79
C ARG A 82 -12.30 11.09 -5.86
N PRO A 83 -12.84 10.32 -4.89
CA PRO A 83 -12.72 8.87 -4.89
C PRO A 83 -13.37 8.29 -6.16
N ARG A 84 -12.72 7.28 -6.75
CA ARG A 84 -13.21 6.56 -7.92
C ARG A 84 -12.66 5.14 -7.97
N PHE A 85 -13.28 4.30 -8.78
CA PHE A 85 -12.80 2.95 -9.04
C PHE A 85 -11.97 2.91 -10.33
N GLU A 86 -10.85 2.18 -10.30
CA GLU A 86 -10.04 1.92 -11.49
C GLU A 86 -9.77 0.42 -11.63
N ARG A 87 -9.84 -0.09 -12.86
CA ARG A 87 -9.45 -1.48 -13.15
C ARG A 87 -7.94 -1.60 -13.12
N THR A 88 -7.44 -2.66 -12.52
CA THR A 88 -6.01 -3.00 -12.61
C THR A 88 -5.75 -3.91 -13.82
N PRO A 89 -4.56 -3.85 -14.42
CA PRO A 89 -4.19 -4.76 -15.50
C PRO A 89 -4.23 -6.25 -15.10
N ALA A 90 -4.11 -6.54 -13.81
CA ALA A 90 -4.17 -7.89 -13.24
C ALA A 90 -5.61 -8.41 -12.99
N GLY A 91 -6.63 -7.70 -13.49
CA GLY A 91 -8.03 -8.10 -13.32
C GLY A 91 -8.63 -7.76 -11.96
N GLY A 92 -7.98 -6.89 -11.18
CA GLY A 92 -8.47 -6.37 -9.91
C GLY A 92 -9.12 -4.99 -10.04
N VAL A 93 -9.58 -4.46 -8.91
CA VAL A 93 -10.11 -3.10 -8.79
C VAL A 93 -9.43 -2.35 -7.65
N ASP A 94 -9.02 -1.12 -7.94
CA ASP A 94 -8.45 -0.18 -6.97
C ASP A 94 -9.48 0.90 -6.61
N LEU A 95 -9.49 1.30 -5.34
CA LEU A 95 -10.00 2.61 -4.93
C LEU A 95 -8.90 3.65 -5.10
N VAL A 96 -9.17 4.67 -5.91
CA VAL A 96 -8.23 5.74 -6.23
C VAL A 96 -8.78 7.08 -5.77
N PHE A 97 -7.95 7.93 -5.17
CA PHE A 97 -8.35 9.22 -4.62
C PHE A 97 -7.16 10.20 -4.58
N GLY A 98 -7.44 11.49 -4.51
CA GLY A 98 -6.46 12.53 -4.21
C GLY A 98 -6.23 12.64 -2.70
N ALA A 99 -4.97 12.83 -2.32
CA ALA A 99 -4.55 13.04 -0.93
C ALA A 99 -3.24 13.85 -0.91
N PRO A 100 -3.31 15.19 -0.78
CA PRO A 100 -2.14 16.06 -0.86
C PRO A 100 -1.01 15.67 0.10
N GLU A 101 -1.33 15.12 1.27
CA GLU A 101 -0.38 14.64 2.26
C GLU A 101 0.44 13.45 1.74
N LEU A 102 -0.21 12.47 1.11
CA LEU A 102 0.45 11.30 0.52
C LEU A 102 1.24 11.67 -0.74
N GLU A 103 0.68 12.56 -1.57
CA GLU A 103 1.34 13.08 -2.78
C GLU A 103 2.59 13.89 -2.45
N THR A 104 2.55 14.67 -1.37
CA THR A 104 3.73 15.39 -0.86
C THR A 104 4.79 14.42 -0.39
N ARG A 105 4.41 13.41 0.40
CA ARG A 105 5.34 12.38 0.86
C ARG A 105 5.98 11.61 -0.30
N TRP A 106 5.20 11.25 -1.32
CA TRP A 106 5.74 10.63 -2.54
C TRP A 106 6.75 11.53 -3.27
N ARG A 107 6.46 12.84 -3.41
CA ARG A 107 7.38 13.82 -4.02
C ARG A 107 8.69 13.96 -3.25
N GLU A 108 8.65 13.93 -1.92
CA GLU A 108 9.87 13.95 -1.11
C GLU A 108 10.75 12.72 -1.37
N LEU A 109 10.15 11.53 -1.41
CA LEU A 109 10.87 10.27 -1.63
C LEU A 109 11.51 10.23 -3.03
N THR A 110 10.73 10.58 -4.06
CA THR A 110 11.21 10.62 -5.44
C THR A 110 12.23 11.72 -5.68
N GLY A 111 12.01 12.91 -5.10
CA GLY A 111 12.96 14.02 -5.16
C GLY A 111 14.30 13.73 -4.47
N ALA A 112 14.33 12.78 -3.54
CA ALA A 112 15.54 12.29 -2.88
C ALA A 112 16.23 11.11 -3.61
N GLY A 113 15.71 10.71 -4.78
CA GLY A 113 16.33 9.68 -5.62
C GLY A 113 15.63 8.32 -5.64
N ALA A 114 14.47 8.16 -4.98
CA ALA A 114 13.64 6.98 -5.22
C ALA A 114 13.10 6.99 -6.65
N VAL A 115 13.26 5.86 -7.34
CA VAL A 115 12.75 5.69 -8.70
C VAL A 115 11.29 5.25 -8.65
N TRP A 116 10.48 5.82 -9.54
CA TRP A 116 9.07 5.48 -9.72
C TRP A 116 8.80 5.25 -11.21
N ASP A 117 8.99 4.02 -11.67
CA ASP A 117 8.82 3.64 -13.08
C ASP A 117 7.38 3.19 -13.41
N LEU A 118 6.41 3.73 -12.67
CA LEU A 118 4.98 3.43 -12.79
C LEU A 118 4.22 4.67 -13.32
N PRO A 119 2.94 4.54 -13.71
CA PRO A 119 2.10 5.69 -14.04
C PRO A 119 2.13 6.77 -12.94
N PRO A 120 1.79 8.03 -13.26
CA PRO A 120 1.82 9.14 -12.31
C PRO A 120 1.19 8.76 -10.96
N PHE A 121 1.89 9.10 -9.88
CA PHE A 121 1.46 8.70 -8.56
C PHE A 121 0.06 9.23 -8.25
N VAL A 122 -0.80 8.29 -7.90
CA VAL A 122 -2.10 8.56 -7.33
C VAL A 122 -2.32 7.55 -6.20
N PRO A 123 -2.70 8.00 -5.00
CA PRO A 123 -3.04 7.11 -3.91
C PRO A 123 -4.10 6.10 -4.36
N ARG A 124 -3.76 4.81 -4.18
CA ARG A 124 -4.61 3.69 -4.57
C ARG A 124 -4.59 2.62 -3.48
N VAL A 125 -5.74 1.99 -3.27
CA VAL A 125 -5.93 0.86 -2.35
C VAL A 125 -6.54 -0.28 -3.15
N ALA A 126 -5.83 -1.39 -3.24
CA ALA A 126 -6.36 -2.59 -3.90
C ALA A 126 -7.52 -3.17 -3.07
N LEU A 127 -8.66 -3.39 -3.73
CA LEU A 127 -9.89 -3.86 -3.07
C LEU A 127 -10.20 -5.34 -3.36
N GLY A 128 -9.63 -5.92 -4.42
CA GLY A 128 -9.82 -7.33 -4.77
C GLY A 128 -10.13 -7.53 -6.25
N PRO A 129 -10.82 -8.63 -6.62
CA PRO A 129 -11.15 -8.93 -8.01
C PRO A 129 -12.08 -7.87 -8.61
N CYS A 130 -11.88 -7.56 -9.89
CA CYS A 130 -12.72 -6.57 -10.55
C CYS A 130 -14.10 -7.17 -10.88
N PRO A 131 -15.22 -6.50 -10.53
CA PRO A 131 -16.52 -6.89 -11.03
C PRO A 131 -16.65 -6.64 -12.54
N ALA A 132 -17.65 -7.28 -13.17
CA ALA A 132 -17.95 -7.10 -14.58
C ALA A 132 -18.25 -5.63 -14.90
N ASP A 133 -19.09 -4.99 -14.08
CA ASP A 133 -19.47 -3.59 -14.21
C ASP A 133 -18.90 -2.76 -13.06
N LEU A 134 -18.27 -1.63 -13.38
CA LEU A 134 -17.82 -0.67 -12.39
C LEU A 134 -18.88 0.43 -12.20
N PRO A 135 -19.25 0.76 -10.94
CA PRO A 135 -20.09 1.91 -10.66
C PRO A 135 -19.45 3.20 -11.20
N ALA A 136 -20.26 4.04 -11.84
CA ALA A 136 -19.79 5.33 -12.37
C ALA A 136 -19.42 6.34 -11.27
N ILE A 137 -20.00 6.20 -10.08
CA ILE A 137 -19.78 7.06 -8.91
C ILE A 137 -19.29 6.19 -7.77
N CYS A 138 -18.22 6.63 -7.11
CA CYS A 138 -17.75 6.05 -5.86
C CYS A 138 -18.19 6.95 -4.69
N PHE A 139 -19.12 6.45 -3.88
CA PHE A 139 -19.47 7.10 -2.62
C PHE A 139 -18.49 6.65 -1.54
N PHE A 140 -17.66 7.58 -1.07
CA PHE A 140 -16.76 7.37 0.05
C PHE A 140 -17.10 8.38 1.15
N ALA A 141 -17.31 7.90 2.37
CA ALA A 141 -17.67 8.75 3.50
C ALA A 141 -16.64 8.67 4.62
N GLY A 142 -16.23 9.84 5.11
CA GLY A 142 -15.37 9.98 6.28
C GLY A 142 -13.87 9.89 5.99
N PRO A 143 -13.05 10.13 7.03
CA PRO A 143 -11.62 10.08 6.92
C PRO A 143 -11.09 8.63 6.94
N VAL A 144 -10.03 8.39 6.17
CA VAL A 144 -9.21 7.19 6.24
C VAL A 144 -8.10 7.42 7.26
N LEU A 145 -8.02 6.56 8.27
CA LEU A 145 -6.95 6.58 9.26
C LEU A 145 -5.83 5.66 8.79
N PHE A 146 -4.73 6.25 8.35
CA PHE A 146 -3.51 5.53 7.99
C PHE A 146 -2.61 5.35 9.22
N GLY A 147 -1.99 4.18 9.27
CA GLY A 147 -0.97 3.85 10.27
C GLY A 147 0.37 4.55 10.00
N PRO A 148 1.36 4.25 10.86
CA PRO A 148 2.77 4.53 10.59
C PRO A 148 3.20 3.96 9.23
N GLU A 149 4.23 4.54 8.64
CA GLU A 149 4.86 3.97 7.47
C GLU A 149 5.54 2.66 7.81
N TRP A 150 5.38 1.70 6.90
CA TRP A 150 6.11 0.45 6.93
C TRP A 150 7.03 0.39 5.71
N ARG A 151 8.32 0.19 5.97
CA ARG A 151 9.35 -0.05 4.96
C ARG A 151 9.72 -1.54 4.97
N ALA A 152 9.57 -2.21 3.83
CA ALA A 152 9.99 -3.61 3.69
C ALA A 152 11.51 -3.69 3.83
N THR A 153 12.01 -4.57 4.70
CA THR A 153 13.43 -4.92 4.74
C THR A 153 13.71 -6.06 3.75
N PRO A 154 14.98 -6.25 3.32
CA PRO A 154 15.36 -7.38 2.47
C PRO A 154 14.85 -8.73 3.00
N ASP A 155 14.83 -8.89 4.33
CA ASP A 155 14.36 -10.09 5.03
C ASP A 155 12.84 -10.31 4.91
N CYS A 156 12.08 -9.24 4.70
CA CYS A 156 10.64 -9.30 4.44
C CYS A 156 10.34 -9.73 3.00
N LEU A 157 11.14 -9.28 2.03
CA LEU A 157 10.93 -9.56 0.60
C LEU A 157 11.21 -11.03 0.24
N GLY A 158 12.13 -11.70 0.97
CA GLY A 158 12.42 -13.13 0.78
C GLY A 158 11.32 -14.08 1.29
N ALA A 159 10.40 -13.61 2.13
CA ALA A 159 9.33 -14.43 2.70
C ALA A 159 8.05 -14.48 1.85
N GLU A 160 7.97 -13.66 0.79
CA GLU A 160 6.79 -13.52 -0.08
C GLU A 160 6.97 -14.21 -1.44
N ALA A 161 8.07 -14.94 -1.65
CA ALA A 161 8.28 -15.74 -2.85
C ALA A 161 7.26 -16.89 -2.90
N PRO A 162 6.45 -17.02 -3.97
CA PRO A 162 5.54 -18.15 -4.10
C PRO A 162 6.36 -19.45 -4.10
N HIS A 163 5.98 -20.40 -3.25
CA HIS A 163 6.40 -21.79 -3.37
C HIS A 163 5.96 -22.30 -4.74
N HIS A 164 6.85 -22.21 -5.73
CA HIS A 164 6.78 -23.09 -6.88
C HIS A 164 7.14 -24.50 -6.39
N PRO A 165 6.25 -25.50 -6.51
CA PRO A 165 6.66 -26.88 -6.32
C PRO A 165 7.64 -27.21 -7.44
N VAL A 166 8.90 -27.43 -7.08
CA VAL A 166 9.84 -28.17 -7.92
C VAL A 166 9.34 -29.61 -7.89
N SER A 167 8.66 -30.03 -8.96
CA SER A 167 8.42 -31.45 -9.21
C SER A 167 9.75 -32.11 -9.55
N ALA A 168 10.02 -33.20 -8.83
CA ALA A 168 11.08 -34.17 -9.12
C ALA A 168 10.81 -34.94 -10.41
#